data_AF-A0A3D5GPJ8-F1
#
_entry.id   AF-A0A3D5GPJ8-F1
#
_cell.length_a   1.000
_cell.length_b   1.000
_cell.length_c   1.000
_cell.angle_alpha   90.00
_cell.angle_beta   90.00
_cell.angle_gamma   90.00
#
_symmetry.space_group_name_H-M   'P 1'
#
loop_
_entity.id
_entity.type
_entity.pdbx_description
1 polymer ?
#
loop_
_entity_poly.entity_id
_entity_poly.type
_entity_poly.pdbx_seq_one_letter_code
_entity_poly.pdbx_strand_id
1 'polypeptide(L)' 'IVGAGISGVGGAYHLTQQCPGKRFVVIETMDSFGGTWKTHTYPGIRSDSDLYTFGYRFKPWTGPPIATASEILTYMGE' A
#
# COMPACT_ATOMS: atom_id res chain seq x y z
N ILE A 1 -12.45 -6.03 4.55
CA ILE A 1 -11.81 -5.01 3.68
C ILE A 1 -11.74 -5.62 2.29
N VAL A 2 -12.14 -4.88 1.26
CA VAL A 2 -12.05 -5.32 -0.15
C VAL A 2 -10.95 -4.51 -0.82
N GLY A 3 -9.99 -5.20 -1.43
CA GLY A 3 -8.78 -4.65 -2.01
C GLY A 3 -7.60 -4.62 -1.04
N ALA A 4 -6.43 -5.08 -1.50
CA ALA A 4 -5.14 -5.06 -0.81
C ALA A 4 -4.16 -4.07 -1.46
N GLY A 5 -4.66 -2.91 -1.92
CA GLY A 5 -3.86 -1.73 -2.20
C GLY A 5 -3.45 -0.97 -0.93
N ILE A 6 -2.80 0.18 -1.08
CA ILE A 6 -2.31 1.00 0.05
C ILE A 6 -3.41 1.29 1.08
N SER A 7 -4.58 1.75 0.65
CA SER A 7 -5.67 2.04 1.59
C SER A 7 -6.20 0.79 2.30
N GLY A 8 -6.22 -0.37 1.63
CA GLY A 8 -6.66 -1.63 2.22
C GLY A 8 -5.70 -2.14 3.30
N VAL A 9 -4.40 -2.11 3.01
CA VAL A 9 -3.34 -2.49 3.95
C VAL A 9 -3.27 -1.51 5.13
N GLY A 10 -3.29 -0.20 4.87
CA GLY A 10 -3.32 0.81 5.91
C GLY A 10 -4.57 0.72 6.80
N GLY A 11 -5.74 0.45 6.20
CA GLY A 11 -6.98 0.21 6.92
C GLY A 11 -6.92 -1.04 7.82
N ALA A 12 -6.32 -2.13 7.32
CA ALA A 12 -6.10 -3.35 8.10
C ALA A 12 -5.18 -3.10 9.31
N TYR A 13 -4.10 -2.34 9.12
CA TYR A 13 -3.22 -1.94 10.22
C TYR A 13 -3.99 -1.15 11.29
N HIS A 14 -4.74 -0.12 10.88
CA HIS A 14 -5.49 0.70 11.82
C HIS A 14 -6.60 -0.07 12.54
N LEU A 15 -7.34 -0.95 11.87
CA LEU A 15 -8.31 -1.82 12.53
C LEU A 15 -7.66 -2.74 13.56
N THR A 16 -6.49 -3.30 13.24
CA THR A 16 -5.74 -4.17 14.16
C THR A 16 -5.32 -3.39 15.42
N GLN A 17 -4.80 -2.18 15.26
CA GLN A 17 -4.31 -1.35 16.38
C GLN A 17 -5.43 -0.73 17.21
N GLN A 18 -6.49 -0.23 16.56
CA GLN A 18 -7.53 0.56 17.21
C GLN A 18 -8.73 -0.29 17.65
N CYS A 19 -8.87 -1.51 17.12
CA CYS A 19 -9.97 -2.42 17.42
C CYS A 19 -9.45 -3.87 17.62
N PRO A 20 -8.56 -4.13 18.59
CA PRO A 20 -7.86 -5.41 18.73
C PRO A 20 -8.79 -6.63 18.93
N GLY A 21 -10.03 -6.42 19.39
CA GLY A 21 -11.03 -7.49 19.54
C GLY A 21 -11.87 -7.78 18.28
N LYS A 22 -11.72 -7.00 17.20
CA LYS A 22 -12.46 -7.21 15.96
C LYS A 22 -11.71 -8.16 15.04
N ARG A 23 -12.41 -9.20 14.57
CA ARG A 23 -11.94 -10.05 13.49
C ARG A 23 -12.39 -9.47 12.15
N PHE A 24 -11.48 -9.42 11.20
CA PHE A 24 -11.76 -9.00 9.84
C PHE A 24 -10.93 -9.82 8.86
N VAL A 25 -11.30 -9.75 7.59
CA VAL A 25 -10.53 -10.33 6.48
C VAL A 25 -10.29 -9.24 5.44
N VAL A 26 -9.14 -9.32 4.76
CA VAL A 26 -8.86 -8.55 3.54
C VAL A 26 -9.00 -9.51 2.37
N ILE A 27 -9.84 -9.15 1.39
CA ILE A 27 -10.07 -9.94 0.18
C ILE A 27 -9.54 -9.16 -1.01
N GLU A 28 -8.68 -9.79 -1.81
CA GLU A 28 -8.06 -9.22 -3.01
C GLU A 28 -8.31 -10.17 -4.19
N THR A 29 -8.58 -9.58 -5.35
CA THR A 29 -8.80 -10.29 -6.61
C THR A 29 -7.49 -10.69 -7.29
N MET A 30 -6.42 -9.93 -7.07
CA MET A 30 -5.08 -10.21 -7.59
C MET A 30 -4.35 -11.29 -6.76
N ASP A 31 -3.38 -11.96 -7.37
CA ASP A 31 -2.58 -13.00 -6.69
C ASP A 31 -1.70 -12.49 -5.53
N SER A 32 -1.59 -11.17 -5.34
CA SER A 32 -0.90 -10.56 -4.19
C SER A 32 -1.42 -9.14 -3.95
N PHE A 33 -0.95 -8.53 -2.87
CA PHE A 33 -1.18 -7.13 -2.55
C PHE A 33 -0.52 -6.18 -3.56
N GLY A 34 -0.88 -4.90 -3.48
CA GLY A 34 -0.30 -3.81 -4.26
C GLY A 34 -1.33 -2.92 -4.94
N GLY A 35 -2.54 -3.45 -5.21
CA GLY A 35 -3.60 -2.72 -5.90
C GLY A 35 -3.09 -2.10 -7.20
N THR A 36 -3.27 -0.79 -7.36
CA THR A 36 -2.78 0.01 -8.51
C THR A 36 -1.37 -0.36 -8.95
N TRP A 37 -0.44 -0.57 -8.02
CA TRP A 37 0.99 -0.80 -8.28
C TRP A 37 1.30 -2.21 -8.76
N LYS A 38 0.41 -3.17 -8.49
CA LYS A 38 0.49 -4.52 -9.05
C LYS A 38 -0.29 -4.64 -10.36
N THR A 39 -1.39 -3.90 -10.52
CA THR A 39 -2.26 -3.99 -11.68
C THR A 39 -1.68 -3.31 -12.92
N HIS A 40 -1.06 -2.14 -12.77
CA HIS A 40 -0.51 -1.40 -13.91
C HIS A 40 0.94 -1.84 -14.16
N THR A 41 1.24 -2.30 -15.38
CA THR A 41 2.56 -2.85 -15.76
C THR A 41 3.19 -2.16 -16.97
N TYR A 42 2.66 -1.01 -17.36
CA TYR A 42 3.22 -0.17 -18.43
C TYR A 42 4.65 0.31 -18.11
N PRO A 43 5.51 0.50 -19.11
CA PRO A 43 6.84 1.07 -18.90
C PRO A 43 6.79 2.46 -18.28
N GLY A 44 7.56 2.69 -17.21
CA GLY A 44 7.74 4.00 -16.60
C GLY A 44 6.69 4.43 -15.56
N ILE A 45 5.88 3.50 -15.05
CA ILE A 45 4.90 3.79 -13.98
C ILE A 45 5.60 4.28 -12.72
N ARG A 46 5.09 5.39 -12.20
CA ARG A 46 5.54 6.06 -10.98
C ARG A 46 4.40 6.86 -10.36
N SER A 47 4.53 7.18 -9.09
CA SER A 47 3.68 8.18 -8.43
C SER A 47 3.97 9.58 -8.98
N ASP A 48 2.94 10.40 -9.12
CA ASP A 48 3.04 11.85 -9.34
C ASP A 48 3.03 12.64 -8.02
N SER A 49 2.55 12.02 -6.94
CA SER A 49 2.53 12.57 -5.58
C SER A 49 3.90 12.44 -4.93
N ASP A 50 4.32 13.49 -4.21
CA ASP A 50 5.55 13.49 -3.44
C ASP A 50 5.43 12.50 -2.27
N LEU A 51 6.38 11.57 -2.15
CA LEU A 51 6.16 10.44 -1.25
C LEU A 51 6.21 10.73 0.26
N TYR A 52 6.46 11.98 0.65
CA TYR A 52 6.17 12.44 2.02
C TYR A 52 4.66 12.37 2.36
N THR A 53 3.79 12.53 1.37
CA THR A 53 2.33 12.42 1.55
C THR A 53 1.78 11.02 1.28
N PHE A 54 2.59 10.15 0.67
CA PHE A 54 2.16 8.84 0.18
C PHE A 54 2.39 7.70 1.17
N GLY A 55 3.42 7.80 2.01
CA GLY A 55 3.71 6.79 3.03
C GLY A 55 2.62 6.69 4.10
N TYR A 56 2.52 5.53 4.74
CA TYR A 56 1.73 5.35 5.95
C TYR A 56 2.26 6.23 7.09
N ARG A 57 1.34 6.78 7.89
CA ARG A 57 1.70 7.52 9.11
C ARG A 57 2.58 6.70 10.07
N PHE A 58 2.38 5.39 10.14
CA PHE A 58 3.11 4.47 11.01
C PHE A 58 4.38 3.90 10.37
N LYS A 59 4.60 4.16 9.07
CA LYS A 59 5.79 3.72 8.33
C LYS A 59 6.15 4.80 7.32
N PRO A 60 6.82 5.89 7.74
CA PRO A 60 7.16 6.98 6.82
C PRO A 60 7.96 6.49 5.62
N TRP A 61 7.76 7.12 4.48
CA TRP A 61 8.58 6.84 3.29
C TRP A 61 9.96 7.48 3.43
N THR A 62 11.01 6.73 3.10
CA THR A 62 12.40 7.19 3.19
C THR A 62 13.16 7.11 1.87
N GLY A 63 12.48 6.71 0.78
CA GLY A 63 13.06 6.61 -0.55
C GLY A 63 12.99 7.93 -1.34
N PRO A 64 13.21 7.87 -2.66
CA PRO A 64 13.09 9.03 -3.54
C PRO A 64 11.71 9.70 -3.46
N PRO A 65 11.62 11.02 -3.72
CA PRO A 65 10.35 11.76 -3.65
C PRO A 65 9.35 11.36 -4.74
N ILE A 66 9.82 10.73 -5.82
CA ILE A 66 9.00 10.16 -6.90
C ILE A 66 9.40 8.70 -7.05
N ALA A 67 8.52 7.80 -6.66
CA ALA A 67 8.77 6.37 -6.60
C ALA A 67 8.11 5.64 -7.76
N THR A 68 8.83 4.66 -8.27
CA THR A 68 8.39 3.66 -9.22
C THR A 68 7.38 2.69 -8.59
N ALA A 69 6.61 1.99 -9.43
CA ALA A 69 5.74 0.91 -8.96
C ALA A 69 6.49 -0.15 -8.15
N SER A 70 7.71 -0.52 -8.56
CA SER A 70 8.55 -1.49 -7.84
C SER A 70 8.95 -1.01 -6.45
N GLU A 71 9.34 0.25 -6.29
CA GLU A 71 9.69 0.80 -4.98
C GLU A 71 8.48 0.84 -4.07
N ILE A 72 7.30 1.18 -4.60
CA ILE A 72 6.06 1.20 -3.82
C ILE A 72 5.65 -0.21 -3.40
N LEU A 73 5.78 -1.21 -4.28
CA LEU A 73 5.51 -2.60 -3.94
C LEU A 73 6.49 -3.12 -2.87
N THR A 74 7.78 -2.80 -2.98
CA THR A 74 8.78 -3.12 -1.95
C THR A 74 8.37 -2.50 -0.62
N TYR A 75 8.12 -1.19 -0.58
CA TYR A 75 7.68 -0.49 0.62
C TYR A 75 6.40 -1.09 1.24
N MET A 76 5.45 -1.55 0.44
CA MET A 76 4.24 -2.20 0.96
C MET A 76 4.51 -3.59 1.54
N GLY A 77 5.61 -4.24 1.15
CA GLY A 77 5.96 -5.61 1.53
C GLY A 77 6.86 -5.77 2.75
N GLU A 78 7.44 -4.69 3.29
CA GLU A 78 8.22 -4.70 4.55
C GLU A 78 7.35 -4.41 5.77
#